data_AF-A0A969Y609-F1
#
_entry.id   AF-A0A969Y609-F1
#
_cell.length_a   1.000
_cell.length_b   1.000
_cell.length_c   1.000
_cell.angle_alpha   90.00
_cell.angle_beta   90.00
_cell.angle_gamma   90.00
#
_symmetry.space_group_name_H-M   'P 1'
#
loop_
_entity.id
_entity.type
_entity.pdbx_description
1 polymer ?
#
loop_
_entity_poly.entity_id
_entity_poly.type
_entity_poly.pdbx_seq_one_letter_code
_entity_poly.pdbx_strand_id
1 'polypeptide(L)'
;MVVAYEGKEEQGRRRTLKQRRVAAGLRDGQSIWEEASAHFARTRDMSALEKVSIGGDGAEWVKTGKDYFSHATLQLDPFHLWRNIIKALGFDTKSASRLAVAINQGTLQDVQEILDSAAKKVRGQSASALLILRSISATIGPEYKQLTLVLAWALSRARTGIFFVPG
;
A
#
# COMPACT_ATOMS: atom_id res chain seq x y z
N MET A 1 -3.97 -12.29 5.31
CA MET A 1 -5.38 -11.83 5.46
C MET A 1 -5.62 -10.72 4.46
N VAL A 2 -6.81 -10.70 3.87
CA VAL A 2 -7.30 -9.72 2.90
C VAL A 2 -8.60 -9.13 3.46
N VAL A 3 -8.66 -7.81 3.52
CA VAL A 3 -9.85 -7.07 3.98
C VAL A 3 -10.34 -6.23 2.82
N ALA A 4 -11.63 -6.28 2.51
CA ALA A 4 -12.27 -5.46 1.51
C ALA A 4 -13.35 -4.58 2.14
N TYR A 5 -13.59 -3.40 1.57
CA TYR A 5 -14.64 -2.48 1.99
C TYR A 5 -15.00 -1.53 0.85
N GLU A 6 -16.20 -0.95 0.88
CA GLU A 6 -16.71 -0.07 -0.20
C GLU A 6 -16.80 1.40 0.21
N GLY A 7 -16.25 1.73 1.37
CA GLY A 7 -16.12 3.10 1.82
C GLY A 7 -15.79 3.17 3.31
N LYS A 8 -15.67 4.40 3.79
CA LYS A 8 -15.54 4.71 5.21
C LYS A 8 -16.72 5.60 5.60
N GLU A 9 -17.23 5.40 6.80
CA GLU A 9 -18.18 6.32 7.41
C GLU A 9 -17.62 6.89 8.70
N GLU A 10 -18.05 8.10 9.03
CA GLU A 10 -17.69 8.76 10.27
C GLU A 10 -18.77 8.45 11.31
N GLN A 11 -18.32 7.93 12.44
CA GLN A 11 -19.15 7.65 13.59
C GLN A 11 -18.54 8.42 14.77
N GLY A 12 -18.91 9.70 14.87
CA GLY A 12 -18.29 10.65 15.78
C GLY A 12 -16.80 10.86 15.49
N ARG A 13 -15.95 10.53 16.47
CA ARG A 13 -14.47 10.60 16.33
C ARG A 13 -13.84 9.37 15.66
N ARG A 14 -14.61 8.32 15.39
CA ARG A 14 -14.10 7.05 14.84
C ARG A 14 -14.56 6.88 13.39
N ARG A 15 -13.80 6.10 12.62
CA ARG A 15 -14.15 5.70 11.26
C ARG A 15 -14.43 4.21 11.21
N THR A 16 -15.54 3.83 10.59
CA THR A 16 -15.90 2.42 10.35
C THR A 16 -15.88 2.12 8.86
N LEU A 17 -15.62 0.86 8.51
CA LEU A 17 -15.54 0.39 7.12
C LEU A 17 -16.93 -0.06 6.66
N LYS A 18 -17.42 0.52 5.56
CA LYS A 18 -18.69 0.12 4.95
C LYS A 18 -18.54 -1.19 4.18
N GLN A 19 -19.52 -2.07 4.30
CA GLN A 19 -19.55 -3.36 3.59
C GLN A 19 -18.24 -4.15 3.76
N ARG A 20 -17.71 -4.13 4.99
CA ARG A 20 -16.44 -4.78 5.33
C ARG A 20 -16.55 -6.29 5.15
N ARG A 21 -15.58 -6.87 4.45
CA ARG A 21 -15.44 -8.31 4.24
C ARG A 21 -14.01 -8.74 4.52
N VAL A 22 -13.83 -9.98 4.96
CA VAL A 22 -12.53 -10.51 5.35
C VAL A 22 -12.37 -11.90 4.76
N ALA A 23 -11.25 -12.12 4.09
CA ALA A 23 -10.73 -13.44 3.73
C ALA A 23 -9.42 -13.65 4.52
N ALA A 24 -9.37 -14.68 5.34
CA ALA A 24 -8.23 -14.94 6.21
C ALA A 24 -8.02 -16.44 6.37
N GLY A 25 -6.77 -16.88 6.27
CA GLY A 25 -6.38 -18.27 6.47
C GLY A 25 -4.87 -18.44 6.42
N LEU A 26 -4.39 -19.59 6.90
CA LEU A 26 -3.01 -20.03 6.76
C LEU A 26 -2.83 -20.64 5.36
N ARG A 27 -2.85 -19.80 4.33
CA ARG A 27 -2.64 -20.19 2.93
C ARG A 27 -1.62 -19.29 2.26
N ASP A 28 -1.10 -19.74 1.12
CA ASP A 28 -0.26 -18.91 0.26
C ASP A 28 -1.06 -17.73 -0.31
N GLY A 29 -0.35 -16.75 -0.85
CA GLY A 29 -0.95 -15.51 -1.33
C GLY A 29 -1.91 -15.69 -2.51
N GLN A 30 -1.67 -16.66 -3.40
CA GLN A 30 -2.55 -16.94 -4.53
C GLN A 30 -3.90 -17.48 -4.03
N SER A 31 -3.84 -18.51 -3.18
CA SER A 31 -5.03 -19.09 -2.55
C SER A 31 -5.88 -18.04 -1.82
N ILE A 32 -5.24 -17.08 -1.15
CA ILE A 32 -5.95 -15.98 -0.47
C ILE A 32 -6.69 -15.09 -1.48
N TRP A 33 -6.11 -14.79 -2.64
CA TRP A 33 -6.77 -13.98 -3.67
C TRP A 33 -7.91 -14.72 -4.39
N GLU A 34 -7.75 -16.01 -4.65
CA GLU A 34 -8.80 -16.88 -5.18
C GLU A 34 -10.01 -16.90 -4.23
N GLU A 35 -9.77 -17.12 -2.95
CA GLU A 35 -10.82 -17.11 -1.94
C GLU A 35 -11.50 -15.74 -1.83
N ALA A 36 -10.71 -14.66 -1.78
CA ALA A 36 -11.22 -13.30 -1.65
C ALA A 36 -12.08 -12.90 -2.86
N SER A 37 -11.57 -13.11 -4.08
CA SER A 37 -12.29 -12.79 -5.32
C SER A 37 -13.60 -13.57 -5.44
N ALA A 38 -13.58 -14.88 -5.17
CA ALA A 38 -14.78 -15.71 -5.14
C ALA A 38 -15.75 -15.27 -4.04
N HIS A 39 -15.25 -14.86 -2.87
CA HIS A 39 -16.08 -14.35 -1.78
C HIS A 39 -16.78 -13.05 -2.15
N PHE A 40 -16.09 -12.13 -2.83
CA PHE A 40 -16.67 -10.85 -3.24
C PHE A 40 -17.69 -11.02 -4.38
N ALA A 41 -17.37 -11.86 -5.37
CA ALA A 41 -18.24 -12.16 -6.51
C ALA A 41 -19.61 -12.76 -6.11
N ARG A 42 -19.71 -13.43 -4.95
CA ARG A 42 -21.00 -13.94 -4.45
C ARG A 42 -22.02 -12.87 -4.11
N THR A 43 -21.58 -11.63 -3.91
CA THR A 43 -22.42 -10.56 -3.35
C THR A 43 -22.40 -9.29 -4.17
N ARG A 44 -21.51 -9.21 -5.15
CA ARG A 44 -21.33 -8.06 -6.02
C ARG A 44 -21.04 -8.54 -7.42
N ASP A 45 -21.66 -7.86 -8.38
CA ASP A 45 -21.22 -7.93 -9.76
C ASP A 45 -19.88 -7.19 -9.86
N MET A 46 -18.81 -7.97 -10.01
CA MET A 46 -17.45 -7.46 -10.06
C MET A 46 -17.19 -6.67 -11.35
N SER A 47 -17.97 -6.92 -12.42
CA SER A 47 -17.85 -6.18 -13.69
C SER A 47 -18.39 -4.75 -13.60
N ALA A 48 -19.27 -4.49 -12.63
CA ALA A 48 -19.83 -3.17 -12.37
C ALA A 48 -18.91 -2.26 -11.53
N LEU A 49 -17.73 -2.75 -11.11
CA LEU A 49 -16.78 -1.96 -10.33
C LEU A 49 -16.00 -1.00 -11.23
N GLU A 50 -16.20 0.30 -11.02
CA GLU A 50 -15.46 1.34 -11.76
C GLU A 50 -13.98 1.43 -11.37
N LYS A 51 -13.64 1.04 -10.12
CA LYS A 51 -12.28 1.14 -9.58
C LYS A 51 -12.04 0.18 -8.41
N VAL A 52 -10.88 -0.48 -8.43
CA VAL A 52 -10.37 -1.30 -7.33
C VAL A 52 -8.98 -0.80 -6.91
N SER A 53 -8.72 -0.66 -5.61
CA SER A 53 -7.47 -0.08 -5.07
C SER A 53 -6.76 -1.05 -4.13
N ILE A 54 -5.85 -1.86 -4.64
CA ILE A 54 -5.16 -2.88 -3.87
C ILE A 54 -4.05 -2.27 -3.02
N GLY A 55 -4.31 -2.16 -1.72
CA GLY A 55 -3.39 -1.66 -0.72
C GLY A 55 -2.51 -2.75 -0.10
N GLY A 56 -1.25 -2.45 0.16
CA GLY A 56 -0.45 -3.31 1.05
C GLY A 56 0.98 -2.87 1.26
N ASP A 57 1.79 -3.78 1.78
CA ASP A 57 3.17 -3.56 2.20
C ASP A 57 4.19 -3.62 1.06
N GLY A 58 3.74 -3.92 -0.16
CA GLY A 58 4.58 -4.09 -1.34
C GLY A 58 5.10 -5.50 -1.54
N ALA A 59 4.67 -6.50 -0.74
CA ALA A 59 5.00 -7.89 -0.98
C ALA A 59 4.50 -8.38 -2.34
N GLU A 60 5.26 -9.26 -2.99
CA GLU A 60 4.94 -9.74 -4.35
C GLU A 60 3.54 -10.34 -4.45
N TRP A 61 3.12 -11.11 -3.45
CA TRP A 61 1.77 -11.68 -3.42
C TRP A 61 0.66 -10.62 -3.35
N VAL A 62 0.91 -9.42 -2.82
CA VAL A 62 -0.09 -8.34 -2.84
C VAL A 62 -0.26 -7.82 -4.27
N LYS A 63 0.84 -7.74 -5.02
CA LYS A 63 0.85 -7.24 -6.40
C LYS A 63 0.03 -8.11 -7.35
N THR A 64 0.02 -9.44 -7.13
CA THR A 64 -0.77 -10.39 -7.94
C THR A 64 -2.27 -10.21 -7.77
N GLY A 65 -2.74 -9.49 -6.74
CA GLY A 65 -4.17 -9.23 -6.55
C GLY A 65 -4.81 -8.49 -7.72
N LYS A 66 -4.04 -7.71 -8.48
CA LYS A 66 -4.56 -6.97 -9.65
C LYS A 66 -5.11 -7.90 -10.74
N ASP A 67 -4.62 -9.14 -10.78
CA ASP A 67 -5.00 -10.12 -11.80
C ASP A 67 -6.41 -10.69 -11.54
N TYR A 68 -6.97 -10.44 -10.35
CA TYR A 68 -8.28 -10.94 -9.92
C TYR A 68 -9.42 -9.93 -10.11
N PHE A 69 -9.12 -8.67 -10.42
CA PHE A 69 -10.12 -7.61 -10.50
C PHE A 69 -9.86 -6.68 -11.68
N SER A 70 -10.88 -6.42 -12.49
CA SER A 70 -10.85 -5.36 -13.49
C SER A 70 -10.66 -4.00 -12.83
N HIS A 71 -9.96 -3.09 -13.52
CA HIS A 71 -9.70 -1.72 -13.05
C HIS A 71 -8.96 -1.65 -11.69
N ALA A 72 -8.20 -2.69 -11.36
CA ALA A 72 -7.36 -2.72 -10.18
C ALA A 72 -6.12 -1.84 -10.35
N THR A 73 -5.88 -0.99 -9.35
CA THR A 73 -4.67 -0.20 -9.18
C THR A 73 -4.01 -0.60 -7.89
N LEU A 74 -2.68 -0.63 -7.85
CA LEU A 74 -1.94 -0.94 -6.64
C LEU A 74 -1.63 0.36 -5.90
N GLN A 75 -1.70 0.32 -4.57
CA GLN A 75 -1.37 1.43 -3.71
C GLN A 75 -0.50 0.94 -2.55
N LEU A 76 0.55 1.69 -2.25
CA LEU A 76 1.36 1.41 -1.07
C LEU A 76 0.65 1.91 0.18
N ASP A 77 0.61 1.07 1.21
CA ASP A 77 0.08 1.45 2.51
C ASP A 77 0.99 2.49 3.20
N PRO A 78 0.48 3.67 3.57
CA PRO A 78 1.29 4.73 4.19
C PRO A 78 1.92 4.34 5.53
N PHE A 79 1.25 3.48 6.32
CA PHE A 79 1.78 3.00 7.60
C PHE A 79 2.98 2.07 7.37
N HIS A 80 2.89 1.14 6.43
CA HIS A 80 3.98 0.24 6.07
C HIS A 80 5.17 1.01 5.47
N LEU A 81 4.89 1.97 4.59
CA LEU A 81 5.89 2.86 4.05
C LEU A 81 6.63 3.60 5.19
N TRP A 82 5.90 4.28 6.05
CA TRP A 82 6.48 5.06 7.14
C TRP A 82 7.26 4.18 8.13
N ARG A 83 6.71 3.01 8.47
CA ARG A 83 7.37 2.01 9.33
C ARG A 83 8.71 1.58 8.74
N ASN A 84 8.76 1.33 7.43
CA ASN A 84 10.00 0.92 6.75
C ASN A 84 11.00 2.08 6.65
N ILE A 85 10.53 3.31 6.39
CA ILE A 85 11.39 4.52 6.43
C ILE A 85 12.03 4.67 7.81
N ILE A 86 11.25 4.60 8.89
CA ILE A 86 11.78 4.74 10.26
C ILE A 86 12.72 3.59 10.63
N LYS A 87 12.40 2.33 10.25
CA LYS A 87 13.30 1.20 10.49
C LYS A 87 14.62 1.33 9.75
N ALA A 88 14.59 1.83 8.51
CA ALA A 88 15.77 1.96 7.66
C ALA A 88 16.61 3.19 8.01
N LEU A 89 15.97 4.33 8.35
CA LEU A 89 16.59 5.65 8.41
C LEU A 89 16.29 6.41 9.71
N GLY A 90 15.73 5.77 10.74
CA GLY A 90 15.37 6.45 11.99
C GLY A 90 16.54 7.13 12.71
N PHE A 91 17.77 6.65 12.47
CA PHE A 91 19.00 7.28 12.97
C PHE A 91 19.44 8.53 12.16
N ASP A 92 18.90 8.72 10.95
CA ASP A 92 19.17 9.85 10.05
C ASP A 92 17.83 10.47 9.62
N THR A 93 17.23 11.23 10.55
CA THR A 93 15.92 11.87 10.38
C THR A 93 15.88 12.81 9.18
N LYS A 94 17.01 13.39 8.78
CA LYS A 94 17.13 14.22 7.57
C LYS A 94 16.94 13.38 6.31
N SER A 95 17.61 12.24 6.20
CA SER A 95 17.43 11.31 5.09
C SER A 95 16.03 10.69 5.07
N ALA A 96 15.47 10.35 6.25
CA ALA A 96 14.10 9.85 6.36
C ALA A 96 13.06 10.86 5.84
N SER A 97 13.18 12.13 6.23
CA SER A 97 12.31 13.22 5.77
C SER A 97 12.44 13.47 4.26
N ARG A 98 13.67 13.54 3.74
CA ARG A 98 13.92 13.67 2.30
C ARG A 98 13.32 12.52 1.51
N LEU A 99 13.47 11.29 1.99
CA LEU A 99 12.90 10.11 1.32
C LEU A 99 11.38 10.17 1.28
N ALA A 100 10.73 10.56 2.39
CA ALA A 100 9.28 10.72 2.44
C ALA A 100 8.78 11.77 1.43
N VAL A 101 9.48 12.91 1.32
CA VAL A 101 9.16 13.97 0.35
C VAL A 101 9.33 13.47 -1.08
N ALA A 102 10.47 12.84 -1.40
CA ALA A 102 10.75 12.32 -2.73
C ALA A 102 9.72 11.26 -3.18
N ILE A 103 9.34 10.36 -2.28
CA ILE A 103 8.28 9.36 -2.53
C ILE A 103 6.93 10.04 -2.79
N ASN A 104 6.57 11.05 -1.99
CA ASN A 104 5.31 11.78 -2.17
C ASN A 104 5.28 12.62 -3.46
N GLN A 105 6.43 13.12 -3.91
CA GLN A 105 6.58 13.89 -5.15
C GLN A 105 6.74 13.00 -6.39
N GLY A 106 6.94 11.68 -6.22
CA GLY A 106 7.16 10.74 -7.31
C GLY A 106 8.53 10.93 -7.99
N THR A 107 9.51 11.52 -7.31
CA THR A 107 10.84 11.75 -7.87
C THR A 107 11.71 10.50 -7.72
N LEU A 108 11.54 9.55 -8.66
CA LEU A 108 12.26 8.27 -8.65
C LEU A 108 13.79 8.41 -8.52
N GLN A 109 14.36 9.41 -9.18
CA GLN A 109 15.79 9.67 -9.11
C GLN A 109 16.23 10.03 -7.68
N ASP A 110 15.55 10.99 -7.03
CA ASP A 110 15.86 11.39 -5.66
C ASP A 110 15.68 10.21 -4.68
N VAL A 111 14.64 9.40 -4.88
CA VAL A 111 14.41 8.19 -4.09
C VAL A 111 15.60 7.24 -4.19
N GLN A 112 16.09 6.97 -5.41
CA GLN A 112 17.24 6.08 -5.63
C GLN A 112 18.51 6.65 -5.00
N GLU A 113 18.82 7.92 -5.21
CA GLU A 113 20.01 8.59 -4.67
C GLU A 113 20.05 8.54 -3.13
N ILE A 114 18.90 8.75 -2.47
CA ILE A 114 18.80 8.70 -1.01
C ILE A 114 18.99 7.26 -0.51
N LEU A 115 18.35 6.28 -1.15
CA LEU A 115 18.47 4.86 -0.77
C LEU A 115 19.91 4.35 -0.95
N ASP A 116 20.59 4.75 -2.02
CA ASP A 116 21.99 4.37 -2.28
C ASP A 116 22.96 4.98 -1.27
N SER A 117 22.73 6.24 -0.91
CA SER A 117 23.50 6.92 0.14
C SER A 117 23.30 6.25 1.51
N ALA A 118 22.08 5.81 1.80
CA ALA A 118 21.75 5.10 3.04
C ALA A 118 22.34 3.68 3.10
N ALA A 119 22.37 2.96 1.98
CA ALA A 119 22.89 1.59 1.89
C ALA A 119 24.33 1.47 2.41
N LYS A 120 25.13 2.53 2.25
CA LYS A 120 26.52 2.60 2.74
C LYS A 120 26.60 2.58 4.27
N LYS A 121 25.56 3.07 4.96
CA LYS A 121 25.55 3.35 6.41
C LYS A 121 24.76 2.32 7.23
N VAL A 122 23.79 1.63 6.64
CA VAL A 122 22.88 0.72 7.36
C VAL A 122 23.43 -0.70 7.45
N ARG A 123 23.11 -1.40 8.55
CA ARG A 123 23.40 -2.83 8.78
C ARG A 123 22.22 -3.48 9.51
N GLY A 124 22.21 -4.82 9.57
CA GLY A 124 21.20 -5.57 10.31
C GLY A 124 19.76 -5.28 9.87
N GLN A 125 18.84 -5.10 10.83
CA GLN A 125 17.41 -4.89 10.54
C GLN A 125 17.13 -3.64 9.69
N SER A 126 17.95 -2.58 9.82
CA SER A 126 17.82 -1.38 8.99
C SER A 126 18.20 -1.64 7.53
N ALA A 127 19.14 -2.56 7.27
CA ALA A 127 19.46 -2.97 5.90
C ALA A 127 18.31 -3.79 5.27
N SER A 128 17.68 -4.68 6.04
CA SER A 128 16.48 -5.41 5.57
C SER A 128 15.33 -4.46 5.24
N ALA A 129 15.08 -3.45 6.08
CA ALA A 129 14.07 -2.42 5.81
C ALA A 129 14.39 -1.58 4.56
N LEU A 130 15.68 -1.28 4.33
CA LEU A 130 16.13 -0.56 3.13
C LEU A 130 15.89 -1.39 1.85
N LEU A 131 16.08 -2.71 1.89
CA LEU A 131 15.78 -3.60 0.76
C LEU A 131 14.28 -3.58 0.42
N ILE A 132 13.41 -3.56 1.43
CA ILE A 132 11.96 -3.42 1.23
C ILE A 132 11.64 -2.05 0.59
N LEU A 133 12.27 -0.97 1.06
CA LEU A 133 12.09 0.35 0.43
C LEU A 133 12.55 0.37 -1.04
N ARG A 134 13.60 -0.37 -1.40
CA ARG A 134 14.06 -0.52 -2.78
C ARG A 134 13.11 -1.33 -3.66
N SER A 135 12.55 -2.43 -3.16
CA SER A 135 11.56 -3.22 -3.91
C SER A 135 10.28 -2.43 -4.14
N ILE A 136 9.87 -1.64 -3.15
CA ILE A 136 8.78 -0.68 -3.24
C ILE A 136 9.14 0.43 -4.25
N SER A 137 10.34 1.01 -4.20
CA SER A 137 10.71 2.11 -5.11
C SER A 137 10.80 1.70 -6.58
N ALA A 138 11.23 0.46 -6.87
CA ALA A 138 11.17 -0.11 -8.21
C ALA A 138 9.73 -0.22 -8.75
N THR A 139 8.78 -0.24 -7.82
CA THR A 139 7.35 -0.28 -8.08
C THR A 139 6.76 1.14 -8.15
N ILE A 140 7.47 2.22 -7.76
CA ILE A 140 7.01 3.62 -7.91
C ILE A 140 7.09 4.04 -9.39
N GLY A 141 6.30 3.42 -10.26
CA GLY A 141 6.15 3.78 -11.67
C GLY A 141 5.01 4.78 -11.91
N PRO A 142 4.77 5.21 -13.16
CA PRO A 142 3.61 6.04 -13.52
C PRO A 142 2.25 5.40 -13.16
N GLU A 143 2.23 4.09 -12.93
CA GLU A 143 1.08 3.32 -12.42
C GLU A 143 0.76 3.57 -10.92
N TYR A 144 1.67 4.19 -10.16
CA TYR A 144 1.48 4.63 -8.76
C TYR A 144 1.40 6.16 -8.60
N LYS A 145 1.13 6.90 -9.70
CA LYS A 145 1.09 8.38 -9.80
C LYS A 145 0.12 9.13 -8.87
N GLN A 146 -0.48 8.49 -7.89
CA GLN A 146 -1.37 9.12 -6.92
C GLN A 146 -0.85 8.91 -5.49
N LEU A 147 0.40 9.30 -5.25
CA LEU A 147 0.88 9.63 -3.91
C LEU A 147 0.67 11.11 -3.56
N THR A 148 -0.18 11.83 -4.29
CA THR A 148 -0.52 13.24 -4.00
C THR A 148 -1.34 13.46 -2.73
N LEU A 149 -1.46 12.47 -1.85
CA LEU A 149 -2.39 12.53 -0.71
C LEU A 149 -1.83 11.90 0.58
N VAL A 150 -0.52 11.78 0.83
CA VAL A 150 -0.09 11.30 2.17
C VAL A 150 -0.41 12.33 3.28
N LEU A 151 -0.59 13.62 2.96
CA LEU A 151 -1.10 14.63 3.89
C LEU A 151 -2.58 15.03 3.67
N ALA A 152 -3.12 14.90 2.46
CA ALA A 152 -4.54 15.22 2.20
C ALA A 152 -5.50 14.01 2.27
N TRP A 153 -5.01 12.76 2.35
CA TRP A 153 -5.84 11.58 2.69
C TRP A 153 -6.30 11.59 4.14
N ALA A 154 -5.62 12.32 5.02
CA ALA A 154 -6.08 12.58 6.38
C ALA A 154 -7.37 13.43 6.42
N LEU A 155 -7.70 14.19 5.36
CA LEU A 155 -8.79 15.18 5.39
C LEU A 155 -9.70 15.23 4.15
N SER A 156 -9.43 14.47 3.08
CA SER A 156 -10.20 14.55 1.84
C SER A 156 -11.35 13.54 1.78
N ARG A 157 -12.54 14.10 1.56
CA ARG A 157 -13.86 13.47 1.46
C ARG A 157 -14.01 12.76 0.10
N ALA A 158 -14.77 11.66 0.11
CA ALA A 158 -15.49 11.02 -1.00
C ALA A 158 -14.85 9.83 -1.78
N ARG A 159 -15.62 8.73 -1.69
CA ARG A 159 -16.10 7.76 -2.71
C ARG A 159 -15.16 6.70 -3.32
N THR A 160 -15.62 5.46 -3.07
CA THR A 160 -15.42 4.18 -3.77
C THR A 160 -13.98 3.71 -4.07
N GLY A 161 -13.64 2.58 -3.45
CA GLY A 161 -12.46 1.79 -3.73
C GLY A 161 -12.37 0.66 -2.72
N ILE A 162 -12.22 -0.57 -3.19
CA ILE A 162 -11.85 -1.71 -2.33
C ILE A 162 -10.40 -1.50 -1.95
N PHE A 163 -10.13 -1.25 -0.68
CA PHE A 163 -8.77 -1.10 -0.12
C PHE A 163 -8.44 -2.31 0.74
N PHE A 164 -7.20 -2.75 0.62
CA PHE A 164 -6.66 -3.91 1.31
C PHE A 164 -5.56 -3.46 2.28
N VAL A 165 -5.51 -4.09 3.45
CA VAL A 165 -4.40 -3.94 4.41
C VAL A 165 -3.98 -5.35 4.81
N PRO A 166 -2.80 -5.83 4.42
CA PRO A 166 -2.19 -6.98 5.08
C PRO A 166 -1.79 -6.54 6.49
N GLY A 167 -2.17 -7.36 7.47
CA GLY A 167 -1.80 -7.15 8.89
C GLY A 167 -0.32 -7.43 9.13
#